data_AF-A0A534IGA4-F1
#
_entry.id   AF-A0A534IGA4-F1
#
_cell.length_a   1.000
_cell.length_b   1.000
_cell.length_c   1.000
_cell.angle_alpha   90.00
_cell.angle_beta   90.00
_cell.angle_gamma   90.00
#
_symmetry.space_group_name_H-M   'P 1'
#
loop_
_entity.id
_entity.type
_entity.pdbx_description
1 polymer ?
#
loop_
_entity_poly.entity_id
_entity_poly.type
_entity_poly.pdbx_seq_one_letter_code
_entity_poly.pdbx_strand_id
1 'polypeptide(L)'
;MAVFQGLDKRLRRDEQALHDFLWHEWKGDSNRLLENLLKDVADLDGFLGAGGKLRRAGLALVKSVRASGKEGWGESLFELVSHTYHLTACTVQLAKGDPEGAADHLEDVMGSVTIGVCSNAGCFEYVTEWESKAIDFETYMGKLADFLESKGVARVGEWKRIVSASYNLKRTLDPKEPKGARELLTRAAILAACWATLASVSIRERLGTAPRFSKGDFAAVVGKIASRV
;
A
#
# COMPACT_ATOMS: atom_id res chain seq x y z
N MET A 1 -17.41 12.14 -6.40
CA MET A 1 -16.69 11.27 -7.35
C MET A 1 -15.78 12.04 -8.32
N ALA A 2 -16.26 13.10 -9.00
CA ALA A 2 -15.41 13.94 -9.87
C ALA A 2 -14.17 14.55 -9.16
N VAL A 3 -14.29 14.86 -7.88
CA VAL A 3 -13.19 15.40 -7.05
C VAL A 3 -12.00 14.42 -6.93
N PHE A 4 -12.24 13.10 -6.88
CA PHE A 4 -11.15 12.13 -6.76
C PHE A 4 -10.44 11.89 -8.09
N GLN A 5 -11.10 12.02 -9.24
CA GLN A 5 -10.48 11.74 -10.54
C GLN A 5 -9.26 12.63 -10.84
N GLY A 6 -9.33 13.91 -10.46
CA GLY A 6 -8.19 14.81 -10.58
C GLY A 6 -7.06 14.49 -9.60
N LEU A 7 -7.40 14.03 -8.40
CA LEU A 7 -6.44 13.63 -7.36
C LEU A 7 -5.75 12.31 -7.74
N ASP A 8 -6.50 11.31 -8.20
CA ASP A 8 -6.05 10.00 -8.67
C ASP A 8 -4.95 10.12 -9.73
N LYS A 9 -5.16 10.96 -10.75
CA LYS A 9 -4.15 11.20 -11.79
C LYS A 9 -2.85 11.80 -11.26
N ARG A 10 -2.93 12.69 -10.25
CA ARG A 10 -1.74 13.31 -9.66
C ARG A 10 -1.01 12.33 -8.75
N LEU A 11 -1.73 11.67 -7.85
CA LEU A 11 -1.19 10.65 -6.96
C LEU A 11 -0.48 9.54 -7.73
N ARG A 12 -1.10 8.99 -8.78
CA ARG A 12 -0.45 7.97 -9.62
C ARG A 12 0.86 8.45 -10.24
N ARG A 13 0.89 9.68 -10.75
CA ARG A 13 2.10 10.27 -11.35
C ARG A 13 3.18 10.49 -10.29
N ASP A 14 2.81 11.09 -9.17
CA ASP A 14 3.76 11.52 -8.14
C ASP A 14 4.24 10.34 -7.29
N GLU A 15 3.43 9.29 -7.12
CA GLU A 15 3.82 8.01 -6.53
C GLU A 15 4.84 7.27 -7.40
N GLN A 16 4.61 7.19 -8.72
CA GLN A 16 5.60 6.63 -9.65
C GLN A 16 6.90 7.46 -9.67
N ALA A 17 6.79 8.79 -9.70
CA ALA A 17 7.97 9.66 -9.65
C ALA A 17 8.73 9.51 -8.31
N LEU A 18 8.02 9.25 -7.21
CA LEU A 18 8.62 8.94 -5.92
C LEU A 18 9.35 7.59 -5.95
N HIS A 19 8.75 6.56 -6.53
CA HIS A 19 9.42 5.27 -6.75
C HIS A 19 10.74 5.47 -7.52
N ASP A 20 10.69 6.17 -8.65
CA ASP A 20 11.87 6.42 -9.48
C ASP A 20 12.92 7.25 -8.73
N PHE A 21 12.51 8.24 -7.93
CA PHE A 21 13.38 9.03 -7.07
C PHE A 21 14.12 8.17 -6.02
N LEU A 22 13.48 7.13 -5.50
CA LEU A 22 14.05 6.28 -4.47
C LEU A 22 15.03 5.27 -5.07
N TRP A 23 14.61 4.53 -6.08
CA TRP A 23 15.29 3.31 -6.52
C TRP A 23 15.90 3.38 -7.94
N HIS A 24 15.74 4.51 -8.65
CA HIS A 24 16.29 4.70 -9.99
C HIS A 24 17.10 6.01 -10.12
N GLU A 25 17.71 6.21 -11.29
CA GLU A 25 18.42 7.45 -11.64
C GLU A 25 17.42 8.57 -11.99
N TRP A 26 16.72 9.09 -10.98
CA TRP A 26 15.80 10.21 -11.16
C TRP A 26 16.52 11.50 -11.54
N LYS A 27 16.12 12.09 -12.68
CA LYS A 27 16.69 13.34 -13.22
C LYS A 27 15.77 14.55 -13.06
N GLY A 28 14.62 14.37 -12.42
CA GLY A 28 13.65 15.45 -12.22
C GLY A 28 13.96 16.33 -11.00
N ASP A 29 13.14 17.36 -10.82
CA ASP A 29 13.23 18.24 -9.65
C ASP A 29 12.67 17.55 -8.40
N SER A 30 13.58 17.07 -7.55
CA SER A 30 13.25 16.40 -6.29
C SER A 30 12.50 17.30 -5.32
N ASN A 31 12.79 18.61 -5.27
CA ASN A 31 12.09 19.51 -4.35
C ASN A 31 10.64 19.70 -4.78
N ARG A 32 10.42 19.90 -6.08
CA ARG A 32 9.07 20.00 -6.65
C ARG A 32 8.27 18.71 -6.49
N LEU A 33 8.90 17.55 -6.67
CA LEU A 33 8.26 16.25 -6.41
C LEU A 33 7.77 16.17 -4.96
N LEU A 34 8.63 16.47 -3.99
CA LEU A 34 8.27 16.45 -2.58
C LEU A 34 7.16 17.47 -2.23
N GLU A 35 7.13 18.64 -2.87
CA GLU A 35 6.03 19.61 -2.70
C GLU A 35 4.71 19.12 -3.27
N ASN A 36 4.74 18.51 -4.45
CA ASN A 36 3.54 17.91 -5.05
C ASN A 36 2.99 16.80 -4.16
N LEU A 37 3.86 15.93 -3.63
CA LEU A 37 3.46 14.87 -2.70
C LEU A 37 2.80 15.44 -1.44
N LEU A 38 3.33 16.53 -0.86
CA LEU A 38 2.68 17.17 0.30
C LEU A 38 1.27 17.66 -0.01
N LYS A 39 1.09 18.25 -1.19
CA LYS A 39 -0.21 18.71 -1.65
C LYS A 39 -1.16 17.54 -1.85
N ASP A 40 -0.73 16.49 -2.54
CA ASP A 40 -1.57 15.34 -2.84
C ASP A 40 -1.94 14.55 -1.58
N VAL A 41 -1.02 14.40 -0.62
CA VAL A 41 -1.29 13.80 0.70
C VAL A 41 -2.29 14.66 1.48
N ALA A 42 -2.18 15.99 1.42
CA ALA A 42 -3.15 16.88 2.06
C ALA A 42 -4.54 16.78 1.44
N ASP A 43 -4.61 16.74 0.11
CA ASP A 43 -5.86 16.56 -0.63
C ASP A 43 -6.49 15.20 -0.35
N LEU A 44 -5.67 14.13 -0.25
CA LEU A 44 -6.11 12.78 0.11
C LEU A 44 -6.62 12.71 1.56
N ASP A 45 -5.95 13.37 2.51
CA ASP A 45 -6.40 13.50 3.89
C ASP A 45 -7.77 14.18 3.96
N GLY A 46 -7.94 15.29 3.24
CA GLY A 46 -9.20 16.01 3.13
C GLY A 46 -10.30 15.18 2.46
N PHE A 47 -9.96 14.47 1.37
CA PHE A 47 -10.88 13.56 0.70
C PHE A 47 -11.37 12.47 1.63
N LEU A 48 -10.50 11.90 2.47
CA LEU A 48 -10.82 10.84 3.43
C LEU A 48 -11.52 11.35 4.71
N GLY A 49 -11.36 12.63 5.04
CA GLY A 49 -11.76 13.16 6.34
C GLY A 49 -10.90 12.61 7.48
N ALA A 50 -9.59 12.48 7.26
CA ALA A 50 -8.65 11.86 8.21
C ALA A 50 -8.20 12.79 9.35
N GLY A 51 -8.67 14.04 9.39
CA GLY A 51 -8.39 14.99 10.47
C GLY A 51 -6.93 15.46 10.51
N GLY A 52 -6.29 15.55 9.35
CA GLY A 52 -4.91 15.99 9.17
C GLY A 52 -3.86 14.94 9.54
N LYS A 53 -4.24 13.71 9.89
CA LYS A 53 -3.30 12.65 10.29
C LYS A 53 -2.36 12.26 9.15
N LEU A 54 -2.92 12.01 7.97
CA LEU A 54 -2.16 11.66 6.77
C LEU A 54 -1.29 12.83 6.33
N ARG A 55 -1.86 14.06 6.32
CA ARG A 55 -1.11 15.28 6.00
C ARG A 55 0.10 15.50 6.92
N ARG A 56 -0.08 15.36 8.24
CA ARG A 56 1.00 15.57 9.21
C ARG A 56 2.10 14.51 9.07
N ALA A 57 1.73 13.25 8.84
CA ALA A 57 2.70 12.18 8.59
C ALA A 57 3.52 12.44 7.32
N GLY A 58 2.87 12.81 6.20
CA GLY A 58 3.57 13.17 4.97
C GLY A 58 4.50 14.37 5.14
N LEU A 59 4.06 15.42 5.85
CA LEU A 59 4.88 16.59 6.17
C LEU A 59 6.14 16.22 6.96
N ALA A 60 6.00 15.39 7.99
CA ALA A 60 7.12 14.95 8.80
C ALA A 60 8.14 14.16 7.96
N LEU A 61 7.67 13.21 7.15
CA LEU A 61 8.53 12.38 6.29
C LEU A 61 9.25 13.21 5.24
N VAL A 62 8.57 14.10 4.52
CA VAL A 62 9.19 14.98 3.53
C VAL A 62 10.25 15.89 4.16
N LYS A 63 9.97 16.45 5.34
CA LYS A 63 10.95 17.25 6.08
C LYS A 63 12.19 16.42 6.41
N SER A 64 12.02 15.18 6.86
CA SER A 64 13.14 14.27 7.14
C SER A 64 13.92 13.89 5.89
N VAL A 65 13.24 13.61 4.76
CA VAL A 65 13.91 13.34 3.47
C VAL A 65 14.81 14.50 3.07
N ARG A 66 14.33 15.75 3.21
CA ARG A 66 15.10 16.96 2.90
C ARG A 66 16.29 17.17 3.83
N ALA A 67 16.12 16.89 5.12
CA ALA A 67 17.12 17.17 6.13
C ALA A 67 18.20 16.09 6.25
N SER A 68 17.84 14.83 6.00
CA SER A 68 18.66 13.66 6.35
C SER A 68 18.86 12.69 5.19
N GLY A 69 18.35 13.01 4.00
CA GLY A 69 18.40 12.12 2.84
C GLY A 69 17.24 11.13 2.79
N LYS A 70 17.15 10.43 1.66
CA LYS A 70 16.01 9.55 1.34
C LYS A 70 16.02 8.20 2.07
N GLU A 71 17.16 7.73 2.56
CA GLU A 71 17.28 6.38 3.14
C GLU A 71 16.42 6.18 4.40
N GLY A 72 15.53 5.19 4.33
CA GLY A 72 14.48 4.84 5.29
C GLY A 72 13.31 5.83 5.39
N TRP A 73 13.56 7.12 5.17
CA TRP A 73 12.51 8.16 5.23
C TRP A 73 11.66 8.19 3.96
N GLY A 74 12.31 8.00 2.82
CA GLY A 74 11.70 8.01 1.50
C GLY A 74 10.84 6.78 1.24
N GLU A 75 11.30 5.60 1.66
CA GLU A 75 10.53 4.35 1.60
C GLU A 75 9.31 4.44 2.50
N SER A 76 9.45 5.00 3.72
CA SER A 76 8.30 5.25 4.60
C SER A 76 7.32 6.26 3.99
N LEU A 77 7.79 7.26 3.24
CA LEU A 77 6.96 8.22 2.50
C LEU A 77 6.22 7.53 1.35
N PHE A 78 6.93 6.68 0.59
CA PHE A 78 6.36 5.91 -0.51
C PHE A 78 5.26 4.99 -0.01
N GLU A 79 5.51 4.23 1.06
CA GLU A 79 4.50 3.36 1.66
C GLU A 79 3.29 4.15 2.15
N LEU A 80 3.50 5.27 2.86
CA LEU A 80 2.40 6.10 3.33
C LEU A 80 1.53 6.57 2.16
N VAL A 81 2.15 7.07 1.08
CA VAL A 81 1.44 7.57 -0.10
C VAL A 81 0.78 6.44 -0.87
N SER A 82 1.55 5.45 -1.30
CA SER A 82 1.12 4.33 -2.15
C SER A 82 0.02 3.52 -1.45
N HIS A 83 0.21 3.11 -0.20
CA HIS A 83 -0.79 2.27 0.48
C HIS A 83 -2.10 3.01 0.72
N THR A 84 -2.06 4.28 1.13
CA THR A 84 -3.29 5.05 1.34
C THR A 84 -3.99 5.41 0.03
N TYR A 85 -3.22 5.74 -1.01
CA TYR A 85 -3.73 6.01 -2.35
C TYR A 85 -4.44 4.79 -2.94
N HIS A 86 -3.74 3.66 -3.07
CA HIS A 86 -4.29 2.47 -3.72
C HIS A 86 -5.49 1.91 -2.95
N LEU A 87 -5.45 1.82 -1.62
CA LEU A 87 -6.62 1.42 -0.84
C LEU A 87 -7.81 2.37 -1.04
N THR A 88 -7.55 3.68 -1.09
CA THR A 88 -8.62 4.65 -1.37
C THR A 88 -9.18 4.48 -2.78
N ALA A 89 -8.31 4.30 -3.78
CA ALA A 89 -8.70 4.10 -5.16
C ALA A 89 -9.57 2.84 -5.33
N CYS A 90 -9.26 1.75 -4.62
CA CYS A 90 -10.10 0.54 -4.58
C CYS A 90 -11.56 0.88 -4.20
N THR A 91 -11.76 1.64 -3.12
CA THR A 91 -13.11 2.03 -2.68
C THR A 91 -13.84 2.88 -3.71
N VAL A 92 -13.12 3.75 -4.42
CA VAL A 92 -13.68 4.64 -5.44
C VAL A 92 -14.06 3.88 -6.71
N GLN A 93 -13.25 2.89 -7.15
CA GLN A 93 -13.59 2.05 -8.30
C GLN A 93 -14.78 1.14 -7.99
N LEU A 94 -14.81 0.52 -6.81
CA LEU A 94 -15.95 -0.26 -6.39
C LEU A 94 -17.24 0.58 -6.33
N ALA A 95 -17.18 1.81 -5.82
CA ALA A 95 -18.34 2.71 -5.80
C ALA A 95 -18.86 3.11 -7.19
N LYS A 96 -18.02 2.99 -8.24
CA LYS A 96 -18.43 3.15 -9.65
C LYS A 96 -19.02 1.87 -10.24
N GLY A 97 -19.06 0.78 -9.47
CA GLY A 97 -19.42 -0.54 -9.96
C GLY A 97 -18.36 -1.15 -10.87
N ASP A 98 -17.07 -0.86 -10.59
CA ASP A 98 -15.90 -1.40 -11.28
C ASP A 98 -15.04 -2.29 -10.34
N PRO A 99 -15.43 -3.57 -10.14
CA PRO A 99 -14.67 -4.53 -9.34
C PRO A 99 -13.27 -4.83 -9.88
N GLU A 100 -13.10 -4.84 -11.20
CA GLU A 100 -11.82 -5.16 -11.84
C GLU A 100 -10.81 -4.03 -11.62
N GLY A 101 -11.23 -2.77 -11.80
CA GLY A 101 -10.40 -1.62 -11.47
C GLY A 101 -10.06 -1.53 -9.98
N ALA A 102 -10.96 -1.98 -9.09
CA ALA A 102 -10.62 -2.11 -7.67
C ALA A 102 -9.59 -3.22 -7.42
N ALA A 103 -9.70 -4.35 -8.13
CA ALA A 103 -8.76 -5.46 -8.03
C ALA A 103 -7.36 -5.09 -8.52
N ASP A 104 -7.23 -4.24 -9.56
CA ASP A 104 -5.93 -3.71 -10.01
C ASP A 104 -5.19 -2.98 -8.88
N HIS A 105 -5.88 -2.05 -8.20
CA HIS A 105 -5.29 -1.34 -7.08
C HIS A 105 -4.99 -2.24 -5.87
N LEU A 106 -5.75 -3.32 -5.68
CA LEU A 106 -5.48 -4.33 -4.64
C LEU A 106 -4.20 -5.10 -4.92
N GLU A 107 -3.95 -5.46 -6.18
CA GLU A 107 -2.71 -6.12 -6.61
C GLU A 107 -1.50 -5.23 -6.29
N ASP A 108 -1.57 -3.94 -6.66
CA ASP A 108 -0.50 -2.97 -6.42
C ASP A 108 -0.19 -2.79 -4.92
N VAL A 109 -1.21 -2.56 -4.09
CA VAL A 109 -0.99 -2.33 -2.65
C VAL A 109 -0.51 -3.58 -1.94
N MET A 110 -1.03 -4.77 -2.28
CA MET A 110 -0.58 -6.02 -1.64
C MET A 110 0.83 -6.40 -2.09
N GLY A 111 1.18 -6.14 -3.35
CA GLY A 111 2.57 -6.23 -3.82
C GLY A 111 3.48 -5.32 -2.98
N SER A 112 3.19 -4.02 -2.94
CA SER A 112 3.96 -3.03 -2.19
C SER A 112 4.10 -3.35 -0.69
N VAL A 113 2.99 -3.74 -0.03
CA VAL A 113 2.98 -4.11 1.40
C VAL A 113 3.91 -5.28 1.68
N THR A 114 3.89 -6.31 0.83
CA THR A 114 4.72 -7.51 1.04
C THR A 114 6.19 -7.23 0.75
N ILE A 115 6.50 -6.45 -0.28
CA ILE A 115 7.87 -5.99 -0.57
C ILE A 115 8.44 -5.23 0.64
N GLY A 116 7.67 -4.32 1.24
CA GLY A 116 8.09 -3.57 2.42
C GLY A 116 8.37 -4.48 3.63
N VAL A 117 7.57 -5.53 3.84
CA VAL A 117 7.85 -6.54 4.89
C VAL A 117 9.10 -7.35 4.56
N CYS A 118 9.23 -7.81 3.32
CA CYS A 118 10.32 -8.65 2.86
C CYS A 118 11.68 -7.93 2.92
N SER A 119 11.73 -6.68 2.46
CA SER A 119 12.90 -5.81 2.53
C SER A 119 13.36 -5.61 3.97
N ASN A 120 12.44 -5.24 4.86
CA ASN A 120 12.74 -4.98 6.26
C ASN A 120 13.09 -6.24 7.06
N ALA A 121 12.60 -7.40 6.63
CA ALA A 121 12.95 -8.70 7.19
C ALA A 121 14.35 -9.18 6.74
N GLY A 122 14.99 -8.50 5.78
CA GLY A 122 16.30 -8.85 5.24
C GLY A 122 16.28 -10.04 4.28
N CYS A 123 15.16 -10.27 3.60
CA CYS A 123 14.98 -11.37 2.65
C CYS A 123 14.54 -10.88 1.26
N PHE A 124 15.13 -9.78 0.77
CA PHE A 124 14.74 -9.13 -0.49
C PHE A 124 14.98 -10.02 -1.73
N GLU A 125 15.82 -11.04 -1.63
CA GLU A 125 16.01 -12.05 -2.66
C GLU A 125 14.70 -12.74 -3.05
N TYR A 126 13.76 -12.93 -2.12
CA TYR A 126 12.45 -13.52 -2.44
C TYR A 126 11.61 -12.61 -3.34
N VAL A 127 11.71 -11.29 -3.17
CA VAL A 127 11.08 -10.31 -4.07
C VAL A 127 11.71 -10.39 -5.44
N THR A 128 13.04 -10.48 -5.52
CA THR A 128 13.76 -10.56 -6.81
C THR A 128 13.37 -11.82 -7.60
N GLU A 129 13.24 -12.97 -6.94
CA GLU A 129 12.77 -14.21 -7.57
C GLU A 129 11.33 -14.08 -8.10
N TRP A 130 10.45 -13.41 -7.35
CA TRP A 130 9.06 -13.20 -7.76
C TRP A 130 8.94 -12.19 -8.91
N GLU A 131 9.59 -11.03 -8.81
CA GLU A 131 9.52 -9.99 -9.84
C GLU A 131 10.17 -10.44 -11.16
N SER A 132 11.19 -11.30 -11.09
CA SER A 132 11.79 -11.96 -12.27
C SER A 132 10.94 -13.11 -12.84
N LYS A 133 9.80 -13.42 -12.20
CA LYS A 133 8.88 -14.53 -12.56
C LYS A 133 9.49 -15.92 -12.43
N ALA A 134 10.56 -16.07 -11.65
CA ALA A 134 11.12 -17.37 -11.32
C ALA A 134 10.20 -18.17 -10.38
N ILE A 135 9.43 -17.47 -9.55
CA ILE A 135 8.38 -18.03 -8.69
C ILE A 135 7.08 -17.22 -8.83
N ASP A 136 5.95 -17.84 -8.52
CA ASP A 136 4.67 -17.14 -8.45
C ASP A 136 4.48 -16.43 -7.09
N PHE A 137 3.45 -15.59 -7.01
CA PHE A 137 3.17 -14.80 -5.80
C PHE A 137 2.85 -15.68 -4.59
N GLU A 138 2.19 -16.83 -4.78
CA GLU A 138 1.82 -17.72 -3.68
C GLU A 138 3.05 -18.43 -3.09
N THR A 139 4.00 -18.83 -3.94
CA THR A 139 5.30 -19.37 -3.52
C THR A 139 6.13 -18.34 -2.79
N TYR A 140 6.19 -17.10 -3.32
CA TYR A 140 6.85 -15.97 -2.66
C TYR A 140 6.27 -15.70 -1.26
N MET A 141 4.94 -15.61 -1.16
CA MET A 141 4.26 -15.41 0.12
C MET A 141 4.44 -16.58 1.08
N GLY A 142 4.58 -17.81 0.56
CA GLY A 142 4.96 -18.99 1.35
C GLY A 142 6.34 -18.82 1.98
N LYS A 143 7.37 -18.52 1.18
CA LYS A 143 8.74 -18.28 1.67
C LYS A 143 8.80 -17.17 2.71
N LEU A 144 8.13 -16.04 2.45
CA LEU A 144 8.06 -14.92 3.40
C LEU A 144 7.36 -15.35 4.70
N ALA A 145 6.27 -16.10 4.61
CA ALA A 145 5.54 -16.57 5.78
C ALA A 145 6.39 -17.48 6.68
N ASP A 146 7.03 -18.48 6.09
CA ASP A 146 7.90 -19.42 6.80
C ASP A 146 9.06 -18.68 7.49
N PHE A 147 9.65 -17.72 6.77
CA PHE A 147 10.71 -16.88 7.34
C PHE A 147 10.22 -16.07 8.55
N LEU A 148 9.10 -15.36 8.43
CA LEU A 148 8.53 -14.56 9.52
C LEU A 148 8.12 -15.42 10.72
N GLU A 149 7.57 -16.61 10.49
CA GLU A 149 7.22 -17.56 11.55
C GLU A 149 8.48 -18.05 12.29
N SER A 150 9.58 -18.30 11.57
CA SER A 150 10.88 -18.63 12.19
C SER A 150 11.44 -17.50 13.08
N LYS A 151 11.04 -16.24 12.82
CA LYS A 151 11.33 -15.06 13.66
C LYS A 151 10.32 -14.88 14.81
N GLY A 152 9.42 -15.84 15.00
CA GLY A 152 8.42 -15.86 16.05
C GLY A 152 7.23 -14.95 15.79
N VAL A 153 7.08 -14.36 14.60
CA VAL A 153 5.93 -13.51 14.27
C VAL A 153 4.65 -14.35 14.32
N ALA A 154 3.64 -13.89 15.05
CA ALA A 154 2.41 -14.63 15.27
C ALA A 154 1.41 -14.37 14.13
N ARG A 155 0.53 -15.34 13.87
CA ARG A 155 -0.57 -15.25 12.87
C ARG A 155 -0.10 -14.98 11.43
N VAL A 156 1.15 -15.30 11.11
CA VAL A 156 1.72 -15.07 9.77
C VAL A 156 0.97 -15.86 8.70
N GLY A 157 0.61 -17.12 8.98
CA GLY A 157 -0.19 -17.92 8.04
C GLY A 157 -1.58 -17.34 7.75
N GLU A 158 -2.18 -16.58 8.67
CA GLU A 158 -3.44 -15.85 8.43
C GLU A 158 -3.18 -14.59 7.59
N TRP A 159 -2.13 -13.85 7.92
CA TRP A 159 -1.70 -12.68 7.13
C TRP A 159 -1.41 -13.06 5.68
N LYS A 160 -0.65 -14.14 5.47
CA LYS A 160 -0.37 -14.72 4.15
C LYS A 160 -1.65 -14.97 3.37
N ARG A 161 -2.59 -15.73 3.93
CA ARG A 161 -3.87 -16.09 3.27
C ARG A 161 -4.66 -14.86 2.85
N ILE A 162 -4.74 -13.86 3.72
CA ILE A 162 -5.46 -12.62 3.44
C ILE A 162 -4.79 -11.83 2.31
N VAL A 163 -3.46 -11.65 2.38
CA VAL A 163 -2.70 -10.96 1.34
C VAL A 163 -2.84 -11.66 0.00
N SER A 164 -2.64 -12.99 -0.05
CA SER A 164 -2.77 -13.78 -1.27
C SER A 164 -4.17 -13.68 -1.88
N ALA A 165 -5.23 -13.70 -1.06
CA ALA A 165 -6.60 -13.57 -1.55
C ALA A 165 -6.87 -12.18 -2.13
N SER A 166 -6.42 -11.12 -1.46
CA SER A 166 -6.59 -9.74 -1.95
C SER A 166 -5.76 -9.46 -3.21
N TYR A 167 -4.50 -9.90 -3.26
CA TYR A 167 -3.62 -9.75 -4.43
C TYR A 167 -4.16 -10.48 -5.66
N ASN A 168 -4.67 -11.71 -5.49
CA ASN A 168 -5.15 -12.52 -6.60
C ASN A 168 -6.61 -12.24 -6.99
N LEU A 169 -7.28 -11.26 -6.38
CA LEU A 169 -8.71 -11.01 -6.61
C LEU A 169 -9.04 -10.95 -8.09
N LYS A 170 -8.28 -10.19 -8.88
CA LYS A 170 -8.51 -10.03 -10.32
C LYS A 170 -8.55 -11.37 -11.08
N ARG A 171 -7.68 -12.31 -10.69
CA ARG A 171 -7.59 -13.65 -11.29
C ARG A 171 -8.76 -14.55 -10.87
N THR A 172 -9.38 -14.25 -9.73
CA THR A 172 -10.51 -15.02 -9.18
C THR A 172 -11.88 -14.47 -9.59
N LEU A 173 -11.96 -13.21 -10.03
CA LEU A 173 -13.22 -12.63 -10.49
C LEU A 173 -13.66 -13.31 -11.79
N ASP A 174 -14.75 -14.09 -11.73
CA ASP A 174 -15.37 -14.67 -12.92
C ASP A 174 -16.35 -13.65 -13.54
N PRO A 175 -16.11 -13.18 -14.78
CA PRO A 175 -17.01 -12.23 -15.44
C PRO A 175 -18.42 -12.78 -15.66
N LYS A 176 -18.62 -14.10 -15.58
CA LYS A 176 -19.94 -14.75 -15.67
C LYS A 176 -20.73 -14.67 -14.36
N GLU A 177 -20.09 -14.35 -13.24
CA GLU A 177 -20.79 -14.18 -11.97
C GLU A 177 -21.65 -12.91 -11.95
N PRO A 178 -22.79 -12.94 -11.24
CA PRO A 178 -23.63 -11.76 -11.04
C PRO A 178 -22.80 -10.59 -10.50
N LYS A 179 -23.06 -9.38 -11.02
CA LYS A 179 -22.34 -8.16 -10.61
C LYS A 179 -22.30 -7.98 -9.09
N GLY A 180 -23.42 -8.22 -8.40
CA GLY A 180 -23.50 -8.12 -6.93
C GLY A 180 -22.60 -9.11 -6.18
N ALA A 181 -22.38 -10.31 -6.73
CA ALA A 181 -21.46 -11.29 -6.13
C ALA A 181 -20.00 -10.82 -6.25
N ARG A 182 -19.62 -10.34 -7.45
CA ARG A 182 -18.29 -9.75 -7.68
C ARG A 182 -18.03 -8.53 -6.81
N GLU A 183 -19.02 -7.64 -6.65
CA GLU A 183 -18.92 -6.49 -5.76
C GLU A 183 -18.77 -6.92 -4.29
N LEU A 184 -19.52 -7.93 -3.83
CA LEU A 184 -19.42 -8.44 -2.46
C LEU A 184 -18.03 -9.04 -2.18
N LEU A 185 -17.51 -9.86 -3.10
CA LEU A 185 -16.16 -10.41 -2.98
C LEU A 185 -15.10 -9.31 -2.94
N THR A 186 -15.26 -8.28 -3.79
CA THR A 186 -14.37 -7.12 -3.82
C THR A 186 -14.42 -6.33 -2.51
N ARG A 187 -15.59 -6.12 -1.90
CA ARG A 187 -15.71 -5.51 -0.56
C ARG A 187 -14.90 -6.27 0.47
N ALA A 188 -15.06 -7.60 0.51
CA ALA A 188 -14.32 -8.44 1.44
C ALA A 188 -12.81 -8.31 1.23
N ALA A 189 -12.35 -8.33 -0.02
CA ALA A 189 -10.94 -8.18 -0.36
C ALA A 189 -10.35 -6.81 0.03
N ILE A 190 -11.11 -5.71 -0.11
CA ILE A 190 -10.67 -4.37 0.32
C ILE A 190 -10.53 -4.30 1.83
N LEU A 191 -11.50 -4.82 2.59
CA LEU A 191 -11.42 -4.86 4.06
C LEU A 191 -10.25 -5.72 4.53
N ALA A 192 -10.03 -6.86 3.86
CA ALA A 192 -8.92 -7.76 4.14
C ALA A 192 -7.57 -7.10 3.85
N ALA A 193 -7.45 -6.38 2.73
CA ALA A 193 -6.27 -5.59 2.37
C ALA A 193 -6.00 -4.46 3.40
N CYS A 194 -7.04 -3.73 3.84
CA CYS A 194 -6.90 -2.73 4.90
C CYS A 194 -6.29 -3.34 6.17
N TRP A 195 -6.80 -4.48 6.61
CA TRP A 195 -6.25 -5.18 7.77
C TRP A 195 -4.81 -5.66 7.53
N ALA A 196 -4.52 -6.24 6.37
CA ALA A 196 -3.19 -6.74 6.02
C ALA A 196 -2.13 -5.63 5.99
N THR A 197 -2.48 -4.47 5.45
CA THR A 197 -1.62 -3.28 5.44
C THR A 197 -1.30 -2.83 6.87
N LEU A 198 -2.27 -2.83 7.79
CA LEU A 198 -2.02 -2.50 9.21
C LEU A 198 -1.22 -3.58 9.95
N ALA A 199 -1.49 -4.86 9.65
CA ALA A 199 -0.73 -5.98 10.18
C ALA A 199 0.74 -5.89 9.77
N SER A 200 1.03 -5.46 8.52
CA SER A 200 2.40 -5.28 8.03
C SER A 200 3.24 -4.32 8.88
N VAL A 201 2.63 -3.24 9.41
CA VAL A 201 3.30 -2.29 10.30
C VAL A 201 3.65 -2.98 11.62
N SER A 202 2.72 -3.78 12.16
CA SER A 202 2.93 -4.53 13.41
C SER A 202 4.00 -5.62 13.27
N ILE A 203 4.03 -6.30 12.12
CA ILE A 203 5.05 -7.29 11.78
C ILE A 203 6.42 -6.59 11.80
N ARG A 204 6.55 -5.45 11.13
CA ARG A 204 7.81 -4.73 11.01
C ARG A 204 8.26 -4.05 12.31
N GLU A 205 7.33 -3.58 13.14
CA GLU A 205 7.64 -3.17 14.52
C GLU A 205 8.29 -4.31 15.31
N ARG A 206 7.76 -5.53 15.18
CA ARG A 206 8.30 -6.70 15.88
C ARG A 206 9.67 -7.13 15.37
N LEU A 207 9.97 -6.85 14.11
CA LEU A 207 11.30 -7.06 13.51
C LEU A 207 12.29 -5.94 13.85
N GLY A 208 11.87 -4.88 14.55
CA GLY A 208 12.72 -3.75 14.93
C GLY A 208 12.91 -2.69 13.83
N THR A 209 12.13 -2.78 12.76
CA THR A 209 12.29 -1.99 11.53
C THR A 209 10.96 -1.38 11.10
N ALA A 210 10.27 -0.71 12.03
CA ALA A 210 8.97 -0.09 11.76
C ALA A 210 9.07 1.04 10.71
N PRO A 211 8.03 1.24 9.88
CA PRO A 211 7.92 2.46 9.07
C PRO A 211 8.00 3.71 9.93
N ARG A 212 8.58 4.79 9.38
CA ARG A 212 8.88 6.02 10.11
C ARG A 212 7.66 6.97 10.26
N PHE A 213 6.47 6.41 10.41
CA PHE A 213 5.23 7.12 10.69
C PHE A 213 4.46 6.45 11.85
N SER A 214 3.58 7.21 12.50
CA SER A 214 2.81 6.71 13.63
C SER A 214 1.81 5.62 13.20
N LYS A 215 1.97 4.42 13.76
CA LYS A 215 1.02 3.31 13.58
C LYS A 215 -0.40 3.67 13.99
N GLY A 216 -0.58 4.41 15.09
CA GLY A 216 -1.90 4.80 15.57
C GLY A 216 -2.61 5.77 14.61
N ASP A 217 -1.87 6.75 14.09
CA ASP A 217 -2.44 7.69 13.11
C ASP A 217 -2.72 6.98 11.78
N PHE A 218 -1.83 6.10 11.34
CA PHE A 218 -2.03 5.30 10.12
C PHE A 218 -3.22 4.35 10.24
N ALA A 219 -3.41 3.70 11.39
CA ALA A 219 -4.59 2.89 11.69
C ALA A 219 -5.90 3.70 11.60
N ALA A 220 -5.89 4.94 12.10
CA ALA A 220 -7.05 5.82 11.97
C ALA A 220 -7.34 6.21 10.51
N VAL A 221 -6.31 6.41 9.69
CA VAL A 221 -6.46 6.68 8.24
C VAL A 221 -7.03 5.46 7.52
N VAL A 222 -6.45 4.28 7.72
CA VAL A 222 -6.95 3.03 7.11
C VAL A 222 -8.37 2.72 7.58
N GLY A 223 -8.72 3.00 8.84
CA GLY A 223 -10.09 2.88 9.34
C GLY A 223 -11.09 3.78 8.59
N LYS A 224 -10.68 5.00 8.19
CA LYS A 224 -11.51 5.88 7.33
C LYS A 224 -11.69 5.34 5.93
N ILE A 225 -10.69 4.64 5.39
CA ILE A 225 -10.80 3.96 4.09
C ILE A 225 -11.75 2.77 4.21
N ALA A 226 -11.56 1.92 5.21
CA ALA A 226 -12.40 0.74 5.45
C ALA A 226 -13.88 1.10 5.64
N SER A 227 -14.21 2.23 6.28
CA SER A 227 -15.59 2.68 6.45
C SER A 227 -16.30 3.14 5.16
N ARG A 228 -15.60 3.13 4.02
CA ARG A 228 -16.14 3.53 2.70
C ARG A 228 -16.47 2.34 1.80
N VAL A 229 -16.15 1.12 2.24
CA VAL A 229 -16.44 -0.14 1.55
C VAL A 229 -17.91 -0.52 1.72
#